data_AF-A0A1Y3EGC6-F1
#
_entry.id   AF-A0A1Y3EGC6-F1
#
_cell.length_a   1.000
_cell.length_b   1.000
_cell.length_c   1.000
_cell.angle_alpha   90.00
_cell.angle_beta   90.00
_cell.angle_gamma   90.00
#
_symmetry.space_group_name_H-M   'P 1'
#
loop_
_entity.id
_entity.type
_entity.pdbx_description
1 polymer ?
#
loop_
_entity_poly.entity_id
_entity_poly.type
_entity_poly.pdbx_seq_one_letter_code
_entity_poly.pdbx_strand_id
1 'polypeptide(L)'
;MFDEIKKYFSDIGLHGEIVCRTSCMYEKPPKEAKLHPICKPTFYDLYDDNDDWSYTVSMCGQIDSNTMGEMFRLIGQGIYAREYSEQKMYFRQPANVGLFSAIGEAIALSYFQPKTLNETYNISISDTELADVDFLYRQALLKLPSVMYSYATDLWRWQLFRSDDVENRDWIKMENSWWTTMNKYMGLANPRPSNVNMSDFLVVPEVILFEPHIDSLFSTIFQFQIYEYACEIVNHKDALHKCTFGKKKKISQLFEQLMNVGSEKEWSLLLNETLHSNLNSSSLLKYFQPLHQWLMMENDKTSACRGWYADEEWPREVLLKLSPKRCKKEPPAPPPPPPTEGPEPVTKPDDQLNSADRVGKCQC
;
A
#
# COMPACT_ATOMS: atom_id res chain seq x y z
N MET A 1 -4.82 4.80 20.27
CA MET A 1 -4.56 3.93 19.10
C MET A 1 -3.07 3.62 19.00
N PHE A 2 -2.21 4.64 18.86
CA PHE A 2 -0.76 4.44 18.72
C PHE A 2 -0.12 3.63 19.86
N ASP A 3 -0.41 3.98 21.12
CA ASP A 3 0.14 3.26 22.29
C ASP A 3 -0.26 1.79 22.35
N GLU A 4 -1.47 1.47 21.90
CA GLU A 4 -1.95 0.07 21.85
C GLU A 4 -1.16 -0.74 20.82
N ILE A 5 -0.85 -0.15 19.67
CA ILE A 5 -0.03 -0.78 18.64
C ILE A 5 1.40 -0.97 19.15
N LYS A 6 2.01 0.08 19.73
CA LYS A 6 3.35 -0.01 20.34
C LYS A 6 3.41 -1.14 21.37
N LYS A 7 2.41 -1.21 22.25
CA LYS A 7 2.28 -2.28 23.24
C LYS A 7 2.18 -3.66 22.58
N TYR A 8 1.40 -3.81 21.50
CA TYR A 8 1.31 -5.08 20.79
C TYR A 8 2.66 -5.52 20.21
N PHE A 9 3.44 -4.59 19.64
CA PHE A 9 4.82 -4.87 19.22
C PHE A 9 5.70 -5.33 20.40
N SER A 10 5.64 -4.64 21.55
CA SER A 10 6.35 -5.05 22.77
C SER A 10 5.89 -6.42 23.29
N ASP A 11 4.60 -6.74 23.15
CA ASP A 11 4.04 -8.03 23.56
C ASP A 11 4.55 -9.17 22.68
N ILE A 12 4.73 -8.97 21.37
CA ILE A 12 5.34 -9.98 20.48
C ILE A 12 6.88 -10.03 20.59
N GLY A 13 7.48 -9.19 21.44
CA GLY A 13 8.91 -9.19 21.74
C GLY A 13 9.74 -8.26 20.85
N LEU A 14 9.11 -7.27 20.22
CA LEU A 14 9.79 -6.23 19.43
C LEU A 14 9.74 -4.90 20.20
N HIS A 15 10.80 -4.10 20.13
CA HIS A 15 10.95 -2.87 20.92
C HIS A 15 10.07 -1.70 20.42
N GLY A 16 8.74 -1.89 20.39
CA GLY A 16 7.79 -0.89 19.90
C GLY A 16 7.87 0.45 20.63
N GLU A 17 8.27 0.45 21.89
CA GLU A 17 8.48 1.64 22.72
C GLU A 17 9.49 2.65 22.14
N ILE A 18 10.44 2.19 21.32
CA ILE A 18 11.51 3.03 20.74
C ILE A 18 10.98 4.03 19.72
N VAL A 19 9.90 3.67 19.01
CA VAL A 19 9.29 4.52 17.99
C VAL A 19 8.52 5.64 18.66
N CYS A 20 8.71 6.88 18.22
CA CYS A 20 8.09 8.07 18.80
C CYS A 20 8.44 8.30 20.28
N ARG A 21 9.70 8.05 20.68
CA ARG A 21 10.15 8.32 22.06
C ARG A 21 10.21 9.82 22.38
N THR A 22 10.61 10.64 21.42
CA THR A 22 10.81 12.09 21.58
C THR A 22 9.60 12.87 21.07
N SER A 23 9.40 12.89 19.75
CA SER A 23 8.33 13.61 19.08
C SER A 23 7.79 12.82 17.91
N CYS A 24 6.47 12.83 17.77
CA CYS A 24 5.74 12.32 16.62
C CYS A 24 4.51 13.17 16.37
N MET A 25 4.08 13.18 15.13
CA MET A 25 2.88 13.87 14.71
C MET A 25 1.92 12.85 14.11
N TYR A 26 0.80 12.64 14.79
CA TYR A 26 -0.22 11.68 14.36
C TYR A 26 -1.59 12.32 14.15
N GLU A 27 -1.75 13.58 14.56
CA GLU A 27 -2.95 14.38 14.36
C GLU A 27 -2.68 15.53 13.39
N LYS A 28 -3.70 15.88 12.60
CA LYS A 28 -3.63 17.05 11.75
C LYS A 28 -3.60 18.30 12.64
N PRO A 29 -2.62 19.21 12.46
CA PRO A 29 -2.60 20.47 13.19
C PRO A 29 -3.88 21.29 12.96
N PRO A 30 -4.30 22.10 13.94
CA PRO A 30 -5.45 22.99 13.80
C PRO A 30 -5.25 23.97 12.63
N LYS A 31 -6.34 24.51 12.09
CA LYS A 31 -6.28 25.41 10.90
C LYS A 31 -5.46 26.68 11.16
N GLU A 32 -5.36 27.07 12.43
CA GLU A 32 -4.65 28.25 12.89
C GLU A 32 -3.14 28.00 13.07
N ALA A 33 -2.68 26.75 12.88
CA ALA A 33 -1.26 26.42 12.98
C ALA A 33 -0.46 27.14 11.89
N LYS A 34 0.70 27.70 12.27
CA LYS A 34 1.60 28.39 11.33
C LYS A 34 2.19 27.48 10.26
N LEU A 35 2.28 26.18 10.54
CA LEU A 35 2.83 25.17 9.65
C LEU A 35 1.77 24.12 9.40
N HIS A 36 1.45 23.90 8.12
CA HIS A 36 0.62 22.79 7.67
C HIS A 36 1.52 21.72 7.06
N PRO A 37 1.73 20.60 7.76
CA PRO A 37 2.58 19.53 7.29
C PRO A 37 1.90 18.79 6.13
N ILE A 38 2.72 18.11 5.34
CA ILE A 38 2.23 17.16 4.34
C ILE A 38 1.58 15.99 5.10
N CYS A 39 0.27 15.81 4.92
CA CYS A 39 -0.51 14.76 5.59
C CYS A 39 -0.29 13.34 5.03
N LYS A 40 0.89 13.08 4.47
CA LYS A 40 1.28 11.77 3.98
C LYS A 40 1.89 10.96 5.14
N PRO A 41 1.43 9.73 5.40
CA PRO A 41 2.01 8.88 6.43
C PRO A 41 3.47 8.51 6.11
N THR A 42 4.40 9.09 6.85
CA THR A 42 5.85 8.98 6.61
C THR A 42 6.59 8.65 7.89
N PHE A 43 7.56 7.75 7.77
CA PHE A 43 8.53 7.44 8.80
C PHE A 43 9.83 8.21 8.54
N TYR A 44 10.46 8.69 9.61
CA TYR A 44 11.73 9.41 9.60
C TYR A 44 12.72 8.74 10.54
N ASP A 45 13.88 8.41 9.99
CA ASP A 45 15.06 7.97 10.73
C ASP A 45 16.00 9.17 10.88
N LEU A 46 15.90 9.88 12.01
CA LEU A 46 16.60 11.14 12.24
C LEU A 46 17.74 10.92 13.23
N TYR A 47 18.89 11.51 12.95
CA TYR A 47 19.94 11.63 13.96
C TYR A 47 19.71 12.93 14.75
N ASP A 48 19.45 12.81 16.05
CA ASP A 48 19.19 13.93 16.95
C ASP A 48 20.50 14.59 17.41
N ASP A 49 20.41 15.85 17.82
CA ASP A 49 21.51 16.67 18.34
C ASP A 49 22.13 16.11 19.64
N ASN A 50 21.47 15.13 20.26
CA ASN A 50 21.95 14.40 21.45
C ASN A 50 22.81 13.16 21.12
N ASP A 51 23.28 13.01 19.87
CA ASP A 51 23.99 11.83 19.38
C ASP A 51 23.18 10.52 19.50
N ASP A 52 21.85 10.61 19.39
CA ASP A 52 20.94 9.46 19.43
C ASP A 52 20.04 9.42 18.19
N TRP A 53 19.67 8.22 17.76
CA TRP A 53 18.74 8.03 16.65
C TRP A 53 17.30 8.18 17.14
N SER A 54 16.56 9.09 16.51
CA SER A 54 15.15 9.34 16.75
C SER A 54 14.29 8.76 15.61
N TYR A 55 13.53 7.73 15.94
CA TYR A 55 12.59 7.06 15.04
C TYR A 55 11.21 7.73 15.12
N THR A 56 10.95 8.68 14.21
CA THR A 56 9.77 9.55 14.24
C THR A 56 8.79 9.22 13.12
N VAL A 57 7.50 9.41 13.39
CA VAL A 57 6.40 9.20 12.45
C VAL A 57 5.63 10.52 12.30
N SER A 58 5.23 10.82 11.07
CA SER A 58 4.35 11.92 10.70
C SER A 58 3.16 11.39 9.92
N MET A 59 1.96 11.64 10.39
CA MET A 59 0.71 11.37 9.69
C MET A 59 -0.40 12.31 10.17
N CYS A 60 -1.48 12.38 9.39
CA CYS A 60 -2.74 13.01 9.79
C CYS A 60 -3.79 11.92 9.96
N GLY A 61 -3.66 11.12 11.02
CA GLY A 61 -4.50 9.96 11.25
C GLY A 61 -5.93 10.33 11.65
N GLN A 62 -6.88 9.49 11.25
CA GLN A 62 -8.26 9.50 11.75
C GLN A 62 -8.49 8.27 12.63
N ILE A 63 -9.57 8.28 13.43
CA ILE A 63 -9.90 7.13 14.28
C ILE A 63 -10.64 6.08 13.43
N ASP A 64 -9.86 5.30 12.67
CA ASP A 64 -10.36 4.23 11.82
C ASP A 64 -9.31 3.11 11.66
N SER A 65 -9.73 1.96 11.14
CA SER A 65 -8.85 0.79 10.98
C SER A 65 -7.80 0.93 9.88
N ASN A 66 -8.04 1.77 8.87
CA ASN A 66 -7.08 1.97 7.78
C ASN A 66 -5.90 2.78 8.32
N THR A 67 -6.19 3.86 9.07
CA THR A 67 -5.19 4.60 9.84
C THR A 67 -4.42 3.67 10.78
N MET A 68 -5.12 2.74 11.44
CA MET A 68 -4.47 1.75 12.31
C MET A 68 -3.48 0.84 11.53
N GLY A 69 -3.86 0.38 10.33
CA GLY A 69 -2.97 -0.39 9.45
C GLY A 69 -1.73 0.40 9.02
N GLU A 70 -1.89 1.67 8.69
CA GLU A 70 -0.75 2.57 8.40
C GLU A 70 0.16 2.77 9.60
N MET A 71 -0.39 2.87 10.81
CA MET A 71 0.42 2.95 12.04
C MET A 71 1.24 1.68 12.26
N PHE A 72 0.68 0.49 12.00
CA PHE A 72 1.44 -0.76 12.05
C PHE A 72 2.60 -0.76 11.06
N ARG A 73 2.37 -0.30 9.83
CA ARG A 73 3.41 -0.16 8.80
C ARG A 73 4.55 0.75 9.29
N LEU A 74 4.22 1.94 9.77
CA LEU A 74 5.22 2.95 10.18
C LEU A 74 5.96 2.58 11.48
N ILE A 75 5.28 1.97 12.45
CA ILE A 75 5.95 1.46 13.66
C ILE A 75 6.86 0.28 13.28
N GLY A 76 6.41 -0.61 12.39
CA GLY A 76 7.26 -1.67 11.84
C GLY A 76 8.52 -1.14 11.16
N GLN A 77 8.40 -0.08 10.36
CA GLN A 77 9.54 0.62 9.75
C GLN A 77 10.50 1.20 10.80
N GLY A 78 9.98 1.82 11.86
CA GLY A 78 10.82 2.35 12.95
C GLY A 78 11.54 1.27 13.75
N ILE A 79 10.89 0.13 14.00
CA ILE A 79 11.55 -1.02 14.64
C ILE A 79 12.61 -1.60 13.71
N TYR A 80 12.33 -1.75 12.41
CA TYR A 80 13.32 -2.20 11.44
C TYR A 80 14.53 -1.27 11.44
N ALA A 81 14.31 0.05 11.44
CA ALA A 81 15.39 1.02 11.52
C ALA A 81 16.24 0.89 12.78
N ARG A 82 15.59 0.61 13.91
CA ARG A 82 16.30 0.30 15.15
C ARG A 82 17.13 -0.97 15.06
N GLU A 83 16.61 -2.05 14.49
CA GLU A 83 17.31 -3.34 14.43
C GLU A 83 18.58 -3.28 13.57
N TYR A 84 18.59 -2.54 12.46
CA TYR A 84 19.81 -2.36 11.65
C TYR A 84 20.70 -1.19 12.11
N SER A 85 20.37 -0.50 13.20
CA SER A 85 21.12 0.71 13.62
C SER A 85 22.58 0.43 13.98
N GLU A 86 22.92 -0.79 14.39
CA GLU A 86 24.31 -1.20 14.65
C GLU A 86 25.12 -1.51 13.37
N GLN A 87 24.45 -1.56 12.22
CA GLN A 87 25.13 -1.75 10.93
C GLN A 87 25.99 -0.54 10.56
N LYS A 88 26.95 -0.76 9.66
CA LYS A 88 27.73 0.34 9.06
C LYS A 88 26.77 1.30 8.37
N MET A 89 27.10 2.60 8.39
CA MET A 89 26.24 3.67 7.84
C MET A 89 25.66 3.35 6.46
N TYR A 90 26.45 2.78 5.55
CA TYR A 90 26.02 2.41 4.20
C TYR A 90 24.99 1.28 4.15
N PHE A 91 24.91 0.44 5.19
CA PHE A 91 23.99 -0.69 5.30
C PHE A 91 22.76 -0.41 6.19
N ARG A 92 22.62 0.82 6.71
CA ARG A 92 21.47 1.26 7.50
C ARG A 92 20.26 1.62 6.63
N GLN A 93 19.86 0.66 5.82
CA GLN A 93 18.69 0.71 4.95
C GLN A 93 18.08 -0.68 4.93
N PRO A 94 16.78 -0.82 4.65
CA PRO A 94 16.17 -2.14 4.49
C PRO A 94 16.80 -2.90 3.32
N ALA A 95 16.84 -4.24 3.39
CA ALA A 95 17.35 -5.09 2.30
C ALA A 95 16.58 -4.87 0.99
N ASN A 96 15.27 -4.57 1.10
CA ASN A 96 14.38 -4.23 0.00
C ASN A 96 13.32 -3.24 0.50
N VAL A 97 12.94 -2.27 -0.34
CA VAL A 97 11.93 -1.25 0.00
C VAL A 97 10.58 -1.85 0.40
N GLY A 98 10.15 -2.94 -0.25
CA GLY A 98 8.91 -3.64 0.10
C GLY A 98 9.03 -4.38 1.44
N LEU A 99 10.20 -4.96 1.75
CA LEU A 99 10.42 -5.66 3.02
C LEU A 99 10.32 -4.69 4.22
N PHE A 100 10.68 -3.43 4.02
CA PHE A 100 10.62 -2.38 5.04
C PHE A 100 9.20 -2.17 5.60
N SER A 101 8.19 -2.20 4.72
CA SER A 101 6.78 -2.07 5.08
C SER A 101 6.15 -3.41 5.48
N ALA A 102 6.59 -4.51 4.85
CA ALA A 102 5.98 -5.82 4.99
C ALA A 102 5.93 -6.37 6.42
N ILE A 103 6.94 -6.08 7.25
CA ILE A 103 7.03 -6.61 8.62
C ILE A 103 5.90 -6.06 9.49
N GLY A 104 5.74 -4.74 9.53
CA GLY A 104 4.65 -4.11 10.27
C GLY A 104 3.28 -4.54 9.75
N GLU A 105 3.15 -4.65 8.43
CA GLU A 105 1.92 -5.11 7.79
C GLU A 105 1.61 -6.59 8.09
N ALA A 106 2.61 -7.47 8.21
CA ALA A 106 2.41 -8.88 8.56
C ALA A 106 1.94 -9.04 10.00
N ILE A 107 2.47 -8.21 10.91
CA ILE A 107 2.04 -8.12 12.30
C ILE A 107 0.60 -7.60 12.38
N ALA A 108 0.24 -6.62 11.55
CA ALA A 108 -1.12 -6.11 11.46
C ALA A 108 -2.13 -7.22 11.09
N LEU A 109 -1.79 -8.17 10.21
CA LEU A 109 -2.68 -9.30 9.88
C LEU A 109 -2.99 -10.15 11.12
N SER A 110 -1.99 -10.42 11.97
CA SER A 110 -2.23 -11.15 13.22
C SER A 110 -3.05 -10.34 14.22
N TYR A 111 -2.89 -9.02 14.25
CA TYR A 111 -3.61 -8.14 15.18
C TYR A 111 -5.10 -8.02 14.83
N PHE A 112 -5.42 -7.85 13.54
CA PHE A 112 -6.79 -7.61 13.08
C PHE A 112 -7.67 -8.87 13.08
N GLN A 113 -7.13 -10.03 13.45
CA GLN A 113 -7.91 -11.25 13.54
C GLN A 113 -8.95 -11.16 14.67
N PRO A 114 -10.22 -11.56 14.45
CA PRO A 114 -11.27 -11.53 15.47
C PRO A 114 -10.87 -12.12 16.81
N LYS A 115 -10.09 -13.20 16.82
CA LYS A 115 -9.56 -13.79 18.07
C LYS A 115 -8.77 -12.78 18.90
N THR A 116 -7.82 -12.07 18.29
CA THR A 116 -7.00 -11.07 18.98
C THR A 116 -7.84 -9.86 19.39
N LEU A 117 -8.77 -9.41 18.55
CA LEU A 117 -9.65 -8.29 18.90
C LEU A 117 -10.61 -8.63 20.06
N ASN A 118 -11.14 -9.86 20.10
CA ASN A 118 -11.96 -10.36 21.21
C ASN A 118 -11.16 -10.36 22.53
N GLU A 119 -9.91 -10.84 22.50
CA GLU A 119 -9.03 -10.86 23.66
C GLU A 119 -8.65 -9.44 24.13
N THR A 120 -8.32 -8.54 23.20
CA THR A 120 -7.88 -7.18 23.51
C THR A 120 -9.00 -6.27 24.01
N TYR A 121 -10.18 -6.34 23.39
CA TYR A 121 -11.29 -5.42 23.68
C TYR A 121 -12.45 -6.05 24.46
N ASN A 122 -12.35 -7.33 24.82
CA ASN A 122 -13.41 -8.08 25.49
C ASN A 122 -14.75 -8.00 24.74
N ILE A 123 -14.69 -8.09 23.41
CA ILE A 123 -15.83 -8.11 22.49
C ILE A 123 -16.10 -9.53 22.01
N SER A 124 -17.28 -9.76 21.44
CA SER A 124 -17.69 -11.05 20.87
C SER A 124 -17.94 -10.89 19.38
N ILE A 125 -16.90 -11.13 18.58
CA ILE A 125 -17.00 -11.24 17.12
C ILE A 125 -17.33 -12.68 16.77
N SER A 126 -18.34 -12.87 15.91
CA SER A 126 -18.77 -14.19 15.45
C SER A 126 -17.73 -14.85 14.53
N ASP A 127 -17.40 -16.10 14.81
CA ASP A 127 -16.59 -16.96 13.94
C ASP A 127 -17.52 -17.81 13.07
N THR A 128 -17.97 -17.24 11.94
CA THR A 128 -18.85 -17.92 10.98
C THR A 128 -18.28 -17.78 9.58
N GLU A 129 -18.62 -18.71 8.68
CA GLU A 129 -18.13 -18.67 7.30
C GLU A 129 -18.54 -17.38 6.56
N LEU A 130 -19.74 -16.84 6.81
CA LEU A 130 -20.13 -15.55 6.24
C LEU A 130 -19.26 -14.40 6.77
N ALA A 131 -18.97 -14.39 8.08
CA ALA A 131 -18.11 -13.37 8.68
C ALA A 131 -16.67 -13.46 8.13
N ASP A 132 -16.16 -14.67 7.87
CA ASP A 132 -14.86 -14.88 7.22
C ASP A 132 -14.85 -14.32 5.81
N VAL A 133 -15.92 -14.55 5.03
CA VAL A 133 -16.06 -13.99 3.68
C VAL A 133 -16.11 -12.46 3.72
N ASP A 134 -16.90 -11.86 4.60
CA ASP A 134 -16.98 -10.40 4.74
C ASP A 134 -15.64 -9.79 5.15
N PHE A 135 -14.94 -10.42 6.10
CA PHE A 135 -13.61 -10.02 6.52
C PHE A 135 -12.61 -10.08 5.36
N LEU A 136 -12.54 -11.23 4.66
CA LEU A 136 -11.64 -11.41 3.53
C LEU A 136 -11.98 -10.45 2.39
N TYR A 137 -13.27 -10.22 2.10
CA TYR A 137 -13.71 -9.30 1.05
C TYR A 137 -13.22 -7.88 1.34
N ARG A 138 -13.36 -7.43 2.60
CA ARG A 138 -12.84 -6.15 3.06
C ARG A 138 -11.32 -6.07 2.94
N GLN A 139 -10.58 -7.10 3.37
CA GLN A 139 -9.12 -7.15 3.23
C GLN A 139 -8.69 -7.12 1.76
N ALA A 140 -9.42 -7.82 0.89
CA ALA A 140 -9.15 -7.86 -0.54
C ALA A 140 -9.32 -6.47 -1.18
N LEU A 141 -10.37 -5.74 -0.83
CA LEU A 141 -10.60 -4.37 -1.31
C LEU A 141 -9.51 -3.39 -0.86
N LEU A 142 -9.00 -3.54 0.36
CA LEU A 142 -7.94 -2.67 0.89
C LEU A 142 -6.58 -2.95 0.24
N LYS A 143 -6.30 -4.20 -0.14
CA LYS A 143 -4.97 -4.63 -0.61
C LYS A 143 -4.88 -4.82 -2.12
N LEU A 144 -5.74 -5.64 -2.72
CA LEU A 144 -5.55 -6.12 -4.10
C LEU A 144 -5.64 -5.01 -5.16
N PRO A 145 -6.62 -4.08 -5.13
CA PRO A 145 -6.64 -2.97 -6.07
C PRO A 145 -5.41 -2.07 -5.94
N SER A 146 -4.98 -1.78 -4.70
CA SER A 146 -3.80 -0.95 -4.43
C SER A 146 -2.53 -1.57 -5.02
N VAL A 147 -2.32 -2.89 -4.85
CA VAL A 147 -1.19 -3.62 -5.44
C VAL A 147 -1.16 -3.50 -6.96
N MET A 148 -2.31 -3.71 -7.61
CA MET A 148 -2.36 -3.63 -9.07
C MET A 148 -2.15 -2.19 -9.56
N TYR A 149 -2.65 -1.20 -8.83
CA TYR A 149 -2.46 0.21 -9.13
C TYR A 149 -0.99 0.62 -9.00
N SER A 150 -0.33 0.17 -7.94
CA SER A 150 1.11 0.29 -7.73
C SER A 150 1.91 -0.26 -8.90
N TYR A 151 1.63 -1.50 -9.31
CA TYR A 151 2.28 -2.13 -10.45
C TYR A 151 2.05 -1.37 -11.77
N ALA A 152 0.81 -0.99 -12.06
CA ALA A 152 0.44 -0.26 -13.27
C ALA A 152 1.14 1.11 -13.34
N THR A 153 1.18 1.83 -12.21
CA THR A 153 1.79 3.17 -12.12
C THR A 153 3.27 3.13 -12.45
N ASP A 154 4.03 2.24 -11.81
CA ASP A 154 5.48 2.16 -12.04
C ASP A 154 5.84 1.57 -13.41
N LEU A 155 5.04 0.62 -13.91
CA LEU A 155 5.22 0.12 -15.28
C LEU A 155 5.04 1.24 -16.31
N TRP A 156 4.01 2.07 -16.16
CA TRP A 156 3.83 3.24 -17.01
C TRP A 156 5.01 4.21 -16.90
N ARG A 157 5.49 4.51 -15.67
CA ARG A 157 6.66 5.38 -15.48
C ARG A 157 7.91 4.84 -16.15
N TRP A 158 8.17 3.53 -16.07
CA TRP A 158 9.29 2.91 -16.77
C TRP A 158 9.17 2.98 -18.29
N GLN A 159 7.95 2.89 -18.83
CA GLN A 159 7.71 3.08 -20.26
C GLN A 159 7.94 4.54 -20.66
N LEU A 160 7.45 5.49 -19.87
CA LEU A 160 7.65 6.93 -20.07
C LEU A 160 9.14 7.30 -20.06
N PHE A 161 9.92 6.78 -19.11
CA PHE A 161 11.37 7.05 -19.04
C PHE A 161 12.18 6.40 -20.17
N ARG A 162 11.62 5.40 -20.87
CA ARG A 162 12.24 4.77 -22.03
C ARG A 162 11.77 5.36 -23.35
N SER A 163 10.74 6.21 -23.35
CA SER A 163 10.21 6.83 -24.55
C SER A 163 10.76 8.24 -24.74
N ASP A 164 10.71 8.71 -25.99
CA ASP A 164 11.07 10.10 -26.34
C ASP A 164 9.92 11.08 -26.06
N ASP A 165 8.83 10.63 -25.41
CA ASP A 165 7.62 11.44 -25.23
C ASP A 165 7.91 12.64 -24.33
N VAL A 166 8.77 12.45 -23.32
CA VAL A 166 9.20 13.51 -22.39
C VAL A 166 10.00 14.59 -23.11
N GLU A 167 10.91 14.20 -23.99
CA GLU A 167 11.72 15.14 -24.79
C GLU A 167 10.84 15.94 -25.76
N ASN A 168 9.90 15.26 -26.42
CA ASN A 168 8.98 15.87 -27.37
C ASN A 168 7.85 16.68 -26.71
N ARG A 169 7.72 16.62 -25.36
CA ARG A 169 6.64 17.26 -24.58
C ARG A 169 5.25 16.90 -25.10
N ASP A 170 5.06 15.67 -25.56
CA ASP A 170 3.78 15.20 -26.10
C ASP A 170 2.83 14.78 -24.97
N TRP A 171 2.22 15.77 -24.32
CA TRP A 171 1.33 15.57 -23.18
C TRP A 171 0.10 14.69 -23.50
N ILE A 172 -0.41 14.76 -24.74
CA ILE A 172 -1.58 13.98 -25.17
C ILE A 172 -1.19 12.50 -25.26
N LYS A 173 -0.03 12.20 -25.85
CA LYS A 173 0.47 10.82 -25.93
C LYS A 173 0.79 10.24 -24.56
N MET A 174 1.37 11.03 -23.65
CA MET A 174 1.60 10.61 -22.27
C MET A 174 0.30 10.27 -21.57
N GLU A 175 -0.71 11.13 -21.65
CA GLU A 175 -2.02 10.90 -21.02
C GLU A 175 -2.72 9.66 -21.60
N ASN A 176 -2.69 9.49 -22.92
CA ASN A 176 -3.25 8.30 -23.56
C ASN A 176 -2.51 7.03 -23.13
N SER A 177 -1.18 7.07 -23.00
CA SER A 177 -0.40 5.92 -22.52
C SER A 177 -0.68 5.58 -21.05
N TRP A 178 -0.95 6.59 -20.21
CA TRP A 178 -1.36 6.40 -18.81
C TRP A 178 -2.68 5.64 -18.74
N TRP A 179 -3.70 6.13 -19.44
CA TRP A 179 -5.02 5.49 -19.45
C TRP A 179 -5.02 4.13 -20.14
N THR A 180 -4.17 3.92 -21.16
CA THR A 180 -3.97 2.60 -21.76
C THR A 180 -3.40 1.62 -20.73
N THR A 181 -2.43 2.05 -19.91
CA THR A 181 -1.83 1.22 -18.86
C THR A 181 -2.84 0.93 -17.74
N MET A 182 -3.59 1.94 -17.29
CA MET A 182 -4.65 1.76 -16.30
C MET A 182 -5.77 0.84 -16.80
N ASN A 183 -6.15 0.96 -18.06
CA ASN A 183 -7.09 0.03 -18.66
C ASN A 183 -6.55 -1.40 -18.64
N LYS A 184 -5.32 -1.59 -19.12
CA LYS A 184 -4.71 -2.92 -19.23
C LYS A 184 -4.63 -3.66 -17.90
N TYR A 185 -4.15 -3.00 -16.84
CA TYR A 185 -3.85 -3.66 -15.56
C TYR A 185 -4.94 -3.52 -14.50
N MET A 186 -5.72 -2.43 -14.54
CA MET A 186 -6.77 -2.14 -13.55
C MET A 186 -8.19 -2.30 -14.08
N GLY A 187 -8.38 -2.34 -15.40
CA GLY A 187 -9.71 -2.38 -16.01
C GLY A 187 -10.46 -1.06 -15.88
N LEU A 188 -9.73 0.06 -15.75
CA LEU A 188 -10.30 1.40 -15.65
C LEU A 188 -10.38 2.07 -17.02
N ALA A 189 -11.44 2.84 -17.29
CA ALA A 189 -11.53 3.72 -18.44
C ALA A 189 -11.31 5.17 -18.00
N ASN A 190 -10.80 5.99 -18.93
CA ASN A 190 -10.76 7.43 -18.75
C ASN A 190 -12.20 7.96 -18.60
N PRO A 191 -12.56 8.57 -17.46
CA PRO A 191 -13.90 9.09 -17.25
C PRO A 191 -14.13 10.42 -17.97
N ARG A 192 -13.13 10.98 -18.67
CA ARG A 192 -13.26 12.26 -19.35
C ARG A 192 -13.53 12.06 -20.84
N PRO A 193 -14.33 12.95 -21.47
CA PRO A 193 -14.42 12.97 -22.91
C PRO A 193 -13.07 13.35 -23.53
N SER A 194 -12.76 12.80 -24.71
CA SER A 194 -11.45 12.93 -25.37
C SER A 194 -11.05 14.37 -25.75
N ASN A 195 -11.92 15.36 -25.55
CA ASN A 195 -11.66 16.78 -25.85
C ASN A 195 -11.06 17.58 -24.68
N VAL A 196 -10.93 16.98 -23.49
CA VAL A 196 -10.36 17.65 -22.31
C VAL A 196 -8.86 17.35 -22.21
N ASN A 197 -8.02 18.37 -22.44
CA ASN A 197 -6.57 18.24 -22.33
C ASN A 197 -6.11 18.49 -20.89
N MET A 198 -6.00 17.43 -20.07
CA MET A 198 -5.29 17.47 -18.79
C MET A 198 -4.51 16.18 -18.58
N SER A 199 -3.45 16.26 -17.79
CA SER A 199 -2.59 15.14 -17.45
C SER A 199 -2.96 14.58 -16.08
N ASP A 200 -3.81 13.53 -16.03
CA ASP A 200 -4.31 12.97 -14.77
C ASP A 200 -3.16 12.33 -13.96
N PHE A 201 -2.13 11.84 -14.63
CA PHE A 201 -0.94 11.32 -13.94
C PHE A 201 -0.24 12.38 -13.09
N LEU A 202 -0.41 13.69 -13.36
CA LEU A 202 0.19 14.77 -12.56
C LEU A 202 -0.54 15.04 -11.25
N VAL A 203 -1.73 14.47 -11.02
CA VAL A 203 -2.40 14.57 -9.72
C VAL A 203 -2.05 13.41 -8.79
N VAL A 204 -1.29 12.42 -9.28
CA VAL A 204 -0.85 11.27 -8.51
C VAL A 204 0.44 11.64 -7.74
N PRO A 205 0.42 11.68 -6.39
CA PRO A 205 1.56 12.09 -5.59
C PRO A 205 2.84 11.30 -5.89
N GLU A 206 2.74 9.99 -6.06
CA GLU A 206 3.88 9.10 -6.32
C GLU A 206 4.56 9.44 -7.66
N VAL A 207 3.78 9.88 -8.66
CA VAL A 207 4.30 10.28 -9.96
C VAL A 207 5.04 11.62 -9.85
N ILE A 208 4.44 12.64 -9.23
CA ILE A 208 5.03 13.98 -9.14
C ILE A 208 6.22 14.08 -8.17
N LEU A 209 6.22 13.27 -7.11
CA LEU A 209 7.31 13.19 -6.13
C LEU A 209 8.42 12.22 -6.58
N PHE A 210 8.27 11.60 -7.75
CA PHE A 210 9.20 10.59 -8.28
C PHE A 210 9.43 9.40 -7.33
N GLU A 211 8.47 9.10 -6.47
CA GLU A 211 8.58 8.02 -5.49
C GLU A 211 8.19 6.68 -6.13
N PRO A 212 9.06 5.65 -6.12
CA PRO A 212 8.69 4.31 -6.62
C PRO A 212 7.46 3.78 -5.90
N HIS A 213 6.44 3.40 -6.66
CA HIS A 213 5.20 2.87 -6.10
C HIS A 213 5.18 1.33 -6.08
N ILE A 214 6.11 0.67 -6.79
CA ILE A 214 6.23 -0.79 -6.86
C ILE A 214 6.51 -1.45 -5.50
N ASP A 215 6.96 -0.66 -4.52
CA ASP A 215 7.18 -1.09 -3.15
C ASP A 215 5.93 -1.74 -2.53
N SER A 216 4.74 -1.26 -2.86
CA SER A 216 3.46 -1.80 -2.38
C SER A 216 3.18 -3.22 -2.90
N LEU A 217 3.56 -3.52 -4.15
CA LEU A 217 3.49 -4.88 -4.70
C LEU A 217 4.43 -5.82 -3.95
N PHE A 218 5.70 -5.43 -3.81
CA PHE A 218 6.69 -6.23 -3.10
C PHE A 218 6.31 -6.42 -1.63
N SER A 219 5.93 -5.33 -0.95
CA SER A 219 5.49 -5.32 0.45
C SER A 219 4.36 -6.31 0.66
N THR A 220 3.34 -6.30 -0.20
CA THR A 220 2.21 -7.22 -0.08
C THR A 220 2.65 -8.69 -0.23
N ILE A 221 3.52 -9.00 -1.20
CA ILE A 221 4.00 -10.38 -1.37
C ILE A 221 4.83 -10.83 -0.17
N PHE A 222 5.79 -9.99 0.28
CA PHE A 222 6.57 -10.26 1.49
C PHE A 222 5.67 -10.42 2.72
N GLN A 223 4.67 -9.55 2.89
CA GLN A 223 3.74 -9.53 4.01
C GLN A 223 3.09 -10.90 4.19
N PHE A 224 2.47 -11.44 3.14
CA PHE A 224 1.78 -12.73 3.21
C PHE A 224 2.75 -13.90 3.35
N GLN A 225 3.94 -13.84 2.74
CA GLN A 225 4.95 -14.88 2.85
C GLN A 225 5.53 -14.97 4.27
N ILE A 226 5.85 -13.82 4.87
CA ILE A 226 6.30 -13.71 6.27
C ILE A 226 5.19 -14.16 7.22
N TYR A 227 3.96 -13.74 6.96
CA TYR A 227 2.81 -14.11 7.78
C TYR A 227 2.56 -15.63 7.76
N GLU A 228 2.58 -16.27 6.58
CA GLU A 228 2.46 -17.73 6.48
C GLU A 228 3.56 -18.44 7.26
N TYR A 229 4.82 -18.03 7.10
CA TYR A 229 5.93 -18.64 7.82
C TYR A 229 5.82 -18.46 9.35
N ALA A 230 5.41 -17.28 9.81
CA ALA A 230 5.11 -17.03 11.22
C ALA A 230 3.98 -17.95 11.74
N CYS A 231 2.96 -18.20 10.93
CA CYS A 231 1.87 -19.11 11.24
C CYS A 231 2.31 -20.59 11.33
N GLU A 232 3.28 -20.99 10.51
CA GLU A 232 3.90 -22.32 10.58
C GLU A 232 4.72 -22.50 11.86
N ILE A 233 5.48 -21.48 12.29
CA ILE A 233 6.23 -21.49 13.56
C ILE A 233 5.31 -21.75 14.76
N VAL A 234 4.08 -21.23 14.72
CA VAL A 234 3.10 -21.43 15.79
C VAL A 234 2.26 -22.70 15.65
N ASN A 235 2.53 -23.52 14.64
CA ASN A 235 1.82 -24.73 14.29
C ASN A 235 0.33 -24.51 14.02
N HIS A 236 -0.03 -23.39 13.38
CA HIS A 236 -1.41 -23.13 12.96
C HIS A 236 -1.90 -24.22 11.99
N LYS A 237 -3.14 -24.69 12.16
CA LYS A 237 -3.71 -25.81 11.37
C LYS A 237 -4.95 -25.43 10.56
N ASP A 238 -5.58 -24.31 10.88
CA ASP A 238 -6.78 -23.83 10.19
C ASP A 238 -6.39 -23.02 8.94
N ALA A 239 -7.37 -22.44 8.26
CA ALA A 239 -7.17 -21.51 7.16
C ALA A 239 -6.22 -20.38 7.54
N LEU A 240 -5.34 -19.99 6.62
CA LEU A 240 -4.25 -19.04 6.88
C LEU A 240 -4.76 -17.70 7.42
N HIS A 241 -5.88 -17.20 6.90
CA HIS A 241 -6.48 -15.94 7.35
C HIS A 241 -6.99 -15.96 8.80
N LYS A 242 -7.08 -17.13 9.44
CA LYS A 242 -7.48 -17.25 10.85
C LYS A 242 -6.31 -17.26 11.84
N CYS A 243 -5.08 -17.21 11.34
CA CYS A 243 -3.90 -17.37 12.16
C CYS A 243 -3.65 -16.16 13.09
N THR A 244 -3.22 -16.45 14.31
CA THR A 244 -2.57 -15.47 15.18
C THR A 244 -1.33 -16.10 15.80
N PHE A 245 -0.21 -15.37 15.81
CA PHE A 245 1.06 -15.94 16.31
C PHE A 245 1.42 -15.52 17.74
N GLY A 246 0.87 -14.41 18.24
CA GLY A 246 0.99 -13.96 19.63
C GLY A 246 2.43 -13.85 20.16
N LYS A 247 2.59 -13.81 21.49
CA LYS A 247 3.90 -13.69 22.16
C LYS A 247 4.67 -15.00 22.14
N LYS A 248 5.57 -15.17 21.17
CA LYS A 248 6.50 -16.31 21.12
C LYS A 248 7.91 -15.86 20.77
N LYS A 249 8.90 -16.33 21.52
CA LYS A 249 10.32 -16.02 21.29
C LYS A 249 10.79 -16.35 19.85
N LYS A 250 10.29 -17.44 19.26
CA LYS A 250 10.62 -17.80 17.88
C LYS A 250 10.11 -16.78 16.85
N ILE A 251 9.03 -16.05 17.17
CA ILE A 251 8.46 -15.03 16.29
C ILE A 251 9.29 -13.75 16.37
N SER A 252 9.68 -13.30 17.57
CA SER A 252 10.59 -12.15 17.68
C SER A 252 11.91 -12.42 16.96
N GLN A 253 12.48 -13.63 17.15
CA GLN A 253 13.70 -14.06 16.46
C GLN A 253 13.57 -14.05 14.93
N LEU A 254 12.42 -14.44 14.37
CA LEU A 254 12.17 -14.36 12.94
C LEU A 254 12.26 -12.91 12.45
N PHE A 255 11.56 -11.99 13.12
CA PHE A 255 11.55 -10.60 12.72
C PHE A 255 12.92 -9.94 12.93
N GLU A 256 13.60 -10.19 14.06
CA GLU A 256 14.97 -9.74 14.32
C GLU A 256 15.93 -10.18 13.19
N GLN A 257 15.86 -11.44 12.76
CA GLN A 257 16.71 -11.97 11.66
C GLN A 257 16.44 -11.29 10.31
N LEU A 258 15.18 -10.93 10.03
CA LEU A 258 14.83 -10.20 8.80
C LEU A 258 15.29 -8.74 8.84
N MET A 259 15.37 -8.16 10.05
CA MET A 259 15.63 -6.73 10.20
C MET A 259 17.10 -6.37 10.42
N ASN A 260 17.82 -7.13 11.25
CA ASN A 260 19.14 -6.75 11.77
C ASN A 260 20.25 -6.63 10.71
N VAL A 261 20.11 -7.29 9.57
CA VAL A 261 21.11 -7.27 8.49
C VAL A 261 21.08 -5.97 7.68
N GLY A 262 20.01 -5.17 7.78
CA GLY A 262 19.82 -3.99 6.93
C GLY A 262 19.99 -4.34 5.45
N SER A 263 20.82 -3.59 4.73
CA SER A 263 21.14 -3.81 3.32
C SER A 263 22.52 -4.45 3.10
N GLU A 264 23.14 -5.00 4.17
CA GLU A 264 24.43 -5.72 4.07
C GLU A 264 24.31 -6.99 3.21
N LYS A 265 23.12 -7.62 3.22
CA LYS A 265 22.84 -8.86 2.48
C LYS A 265 21.83 -8.61 1.36
N GLU A 266 22.02 -9.30 0.23
CA GLU A 266 21.02 -9.32 -0.84
C GLU A 266 19.69 -9.89 -0.31
N TRP A 267 18.60 -9.16 -0.53
CA TRP A 267 17.28 -9.52 0.00
C TRP A 267 16.79 -10.91 -0.43
N SER A 268 17.18 -11.38 -1.62
CA SER A 268 16.81 -12.70 -2.12
C SER A 268 17.46 -13.82 -1.30
N LEU A 269 18.74 -13.65 -0.95
CA LEU A 269 19.50 -14.55 -0.09
C LEU A 269 18.96 -14.50 1.34
N LEU A 270 18.66 -13.30 1.85
CA LEU A 270 18.03 -13.13 3.16
C LEU A 270 16.72 -13.92 3.28
N LEU A 271 15.83 -13.83 2.29
CA LEU A 271 14.58 -14.61 2.30
C LEU A 271 14.83 -16.11 2.27
N ASN A 272 15.79 -16.58 1.47
CA ASN A 272 16.07 -18.01 1.38
C ASN A 272 16.65 -18.56 2.69
N GLU A 273 17.53 -17.80 3.35
CA GLU A 273 18.09 -18.21 4.64
C GLU A 273 17.06 -18.18 5.79
N THR A 274 16.12 -17.23 5.78
CA THR A 274 15.18 -16.99 6.89
C THR A 274 13.83 -17.69 6.71
N LEU A 275 13.25 -17.61 5.51
CA LEU A 275 11.93 -18.17 5.17
C LEU A 275 12.03 -19.44 4.32
N HIS A 276 13.24 -19.87 3.93
CA HIS A 276 13.45 -21.05 3.08
C HIS A 276 12.71 -20.99 1.75
N SER A 277 12.51 -19.78 1.23
CA SER A 277 11.74 -19.54 0.01
C SER A 277 12.22 -18.32 -0.75
N ASN A 278 12.17 -18.40 -2.07
CA ASN A 278 12.21 -17.22 -2.94
C ASN A 278 10.89 -16.43 -2.83
N LEU A 279 10.91 -15.17 -3.26
CA LEU A 279 9.70 -14.35 -3.32
C LEU A 279 8.66 -15.00 -4.23
N ASN A 280 7.47 -15.29 -3.69
CA ASN A 280 6.36 -15.84 -4.46
C ASN A 280 5.00 -15.44 -3.88
N SER A 281 3.97 -15.41 -4.74
CA SER A 281 2.62 -14.97 -4.35
C SER A 281 1.73 -16.11 -3.81
N SER A 282 2.25 -17.31 -3.56
CA SER A 282 1.43 -18.45 -3.15
C SER A 282 0.76 -18.22 -1.81
N SER A 283 1.46 -17.59 -0.86
CA SER A 283 0.93 -17.24 0.47
C SER A 283 -0.23 -16.24 0.39
N LEU A 284 -0.12 -15.25 -0.49
CA LEU A 284 -1.20 -14.29 -0.79
C LEU A 284 -2.43 -15.02 -1.34
N LEU A 285 -2.24 -15.89 -2.34
CA LEU A 285 -3.33 -16.65 -2.94
C LEU A 285 -3.98 -17.62 -1.93
N LYS A 286 -3.19 -18.26 -1.07
CA LYS A 286 -3.65 -19.16 -0.01
C LYS A 286 -4.48 -18.39 1.04
N TYR A 287 -4.06 -17.19 1.42
CA TYR A 287 -4.79 -16.34 2.36
C TYR A 287 -6.21 -16.02 1.86
N PHE A 288 -6.32 -15.61 0.59
CA PHE A 288 -7.60 -15.23 -0.03
C PHE A 288 -8.37 -16.40 -0.68
N GLN A 289 -7.89 -17.64 -0.54
CA GLN A 289 -8.51 -18.80 -1.19
C GLN A 289 -10.02 -18.96 -0.89
N PRO A 290 -10.50 -18.83 0.37
CA PRO A 290 -11.93 -18.98 0.66
C PRO A 290 -12.77 -17.91 -0.06
N LEU A 291 -12.30 -16.66 -0.05
CA LEU A 291 -12.96 -15.57 -0.75
C LEU A 291 -12.97 -15.79 -2.27
N HIS A 292 -11.85 -16.23 -2.84
CA HIS A 292 -11.77 -16.49 -4.28
C HIS A 292 -12.79 -17.55 -4.71
N GLN A 293 -12.94 -18.63 -3.93
CA GLN A 293 -13.94 -19.66 -4.17
C GLN A 293 -15.36 -19.09 -4.10
N TRP A 294 -15.66 -18.30 -3.06
CA TRP A 294 -16.96 -17.65 -2.90
C TRP A 294 -17.29 -16.72 -4.08
N LEU A 295 -16.34 -15.87 -4.50
CA LEU A 295 -16.49 -14.96 -5.63
C LEU A 295 -16.69 -15.71 -6.95
N MET A 296 -16.02 -16.85 -7.14
CA MET A 296 -16.25 -17.68 -8.32
C MET A 296 -17.70 -18.16 -8.38
N MET A 297 -18.21 -18.75 -7.28
CA MET A 297 -19.58 -19.24 -7.21
C MET A 297 -20.59 -18.12 -7.43
N GLU A 298 -20.40 -16.96 -6.80
CA GLU A 298 -21.34 -15.84 -6.90
C GLU A 298 -21.38 -15.22 -8.30
N ASN A 299 -20.21 -15.08 -8.94
CA ASN A 299 -20.14 -14.65 -10.33
C ASN A 299 -20.79 -15.66 -11.29
N ASP A 300 -20.67 -16.97 -11.02
CA ASP A 300 -21.32 -17.99 -11.85
C ASP A 300 -22.84 -17.98 -11.72
N LYS A 301 -23.38 -17.76 -10.51
CA LYS A 301 -24.83 -17.63 -10.27
C LYS A 301 -25.43 -16.44 -11.00
N THR A 302 -24.73 -15.30 -10.95
CA THR A 302 -25.18 -14.05 -11.58
C THR A 302 -24.86 -13.97 -13.07
N SER A 303 -24.19 -15.00 -13.63
CA SER A 303 -23.65 -14.98 -14.99
C SER A 303 -22.79 -13.74 -15.25
N ALA A 304 -22.09 -13.25 -14.22
CA ALA A 304 -21.21 -12.12 -14.32
C ALA A 304 -20.02 -12.46 -15.22
N CYS A 305 -19.74 -11.56 -16.14
CA CYS A 305 -18.54 -11.63 -16.95
C CYS A 305 -17.29 -11.30 -16.11
N ARG A 306 -16.21 -12.04 -16.35
CA ARG A 306 -14.91 -11.83 -15.71
C ARG A 306 -13.93 -11.19 -16.69
N GLY A 307 -13.11 -10.25 -16.22
CA GLY A 307 -12.13 -9.58 -17.08
C GLY A 307 -12.69 -8.46 -17.95
N TRP A 308 -11.82 -7.92 -18.80
CA TRP A 308 -12.07 -6.84 -19.76
C TRP A 308 -11.15 -7.05 -20.97
N TYR A 309 -11.18 -6.14 -21.95
CA TYR A 309 -10.47 -6.25 -23.24
C TYR A 309 -8.95 -6.58 -23.18
N ALA A 310 -8.31 -6.47 -22.01
CA ALA A 310 -6.88 -6.75 -21.84
C ALA A 310 -6.50 -8.24 -21.89
N ASP A 311 -7.46 -9.17 -21.80
CA ASP A 311 -7.18 -10.61 -21.74
C ASP A 311 -6.34 -11.14 -22.92
N GLU A 312 -6.50 -10.57 -24.12
CA GLU A 312 -5.75 -11.01 -25.32
C GLU A 312 -4.27 -10.61 -25.30
N GLU A 313 -3.88 -9.70 -24.41
CA GLU A 313 -2.51 -9.23 -24.28
C GLU A 313 -1.68 -10.06 -23.28
N TRP A 314 -2.32 -10.96 -22.53
CA TRP A 314 -1.63 -11.80 -21.55
C TRP A 314 -1.02 -13.05 -22.20
N PRO A 315 0.12 -13.55 -21.68
CA PRO A 315 0.69 -14.81 -22.14
C PRO A 315 -0.31 -15.96 -22.00
N ARG A 316 -0.31 -16.89 -22.96
CA ARG A 316 -1.24 -18.04 -22.99
C ARG A 316 -1.22 -18.85 -21.69
N GLU A 317 -0.06 -19.01 -21.08
CA GLU A 317 0.12 -19.73 -19.81
C GLU A 317 -0.60 -19.05 -18.64
N VAL A 318 -0.68 -17.72 -18.64
CA VAL A 318 -1.43 -16.95 -17.65
C VAL A 318 -2.92 -17.13 -17.88
N LEU A 319 -3.38 -17.00 -19.13
CA LEU A 319 -4.79 -17.13 -19.49
C LEU A 319 -5.37 -18.50 -19.09
N LEU A 320 -4.59 -19.57 -19.21
CA LEU A 320 -5.00 -20.91 -18.79
C LEU A 320 -5.20 -21.05 -17.27
N LYS A 321 -4.63 -20.16 -16.46
CA LYS A 321 -4.78 -20.13 -15.00
C LYS A 321 -5.91 -19.20 -14.53
N LEU A 322 -6.44 -18.34 -15.41
CA LEU A 322 -7.51 -17.41 -15.06
C LEU A 322 -8.87 -18.11 -14.98
N SER A 323 -9.77 -17.56 -14.18
CA SER A 323 -11.13 -18.08 -14.04
C SER A 323 -11.90 -18.02 -15.37
N PRO A 324 -12.70 -19.07 -15.72
CA PRO A 324 -13.40 -19.17 -17.00
C PRO A 324 -14.58 -18.19 -17.13
N LYS A 325 -15.28 -18.18 -18.27
CA LYS A 325 -16.36 -17.23 -18.62
C LYS A 325 -15.89 -15.77 -18.63
N ARG A 326 -14.70 -15.56 -19.18
CA ARG A 326 -14.17 -14.22 -19.39
C ARG A 326 -14.80 -13.59 -20.62
N CYS A 327 -15.08 -12.29 -20.59
CA CYS A 327 -15.66 -11.59 -21.73
C CYS A 327 -15.00 -10.23 -21.97
N LYS A 328 -15.13 -9.77 -23.20
CA LYS A 328 -14.68 -8.44 -23.62
C LYS A 328 -15.77 -7.42 -23.30
N LYS A 329 -15.79 -6.96 -22.05
CA LYS A 329 -16.65 -5.83 -21.64
C LYS A 329 -15.82 -4.57 -21.54
N GLU A 330 -16.32 -3.47 -22.08
CA GLU A 330 -15.66 -2.17 -21.93
C GLU A 330 -15.85 -1.75 -20.48
N PRO A 331 -14.85 -1.13 -19.85
CA PRO A 331 -15.11 -0.47 -18.59
C PRO A 331 -16.26 0.54 -18.78
N PRO A 332 -17.04 0.82 -17.72
CA PRO A 332 -18.18 1.72 -17.82
C PRO A 332 -17.76 3.05 -18.44
N ALA A 333 -18.44 3.46 -19.52
CA ALA A 333 -18.24 4.78 -20.10
C ALA A 333 -18.65 5.85 -19.06
N PRO A 334 -17.96 6.99 -19.01
CA PRO A 334 -18.40 8.08 -18.15
C PRO A 334 -19.80 8.55 -18.52
N PRO A 335 -20.58 9.03 -17.52
CA PRO A 335 -21.86 9.65 -17.80
C PRO A 335 -21.66 10.85 -18.74
N PRO A 336 -22.61 11.12 -19.66
CA PRO A 336 -22.52 12.29 -20.51
C PRO A 336 -22.43 13.55 -19.65
N PRO A 337 -21.67 14.58 -20.09
CA PRO A 337 -21.60 15.83 -19.36
C PRO A 337 -23.01 16.39 -19.15
N PRO A 338 -23.30 17.01 -17.99
CA PRO A 338 -24.56 17.71 -17.81
C PRO A 338 -24.75 18.71 -18.95
N PRO A 339 -25.98 18.88 -19.47
CA PRO A 339 -26.24 19.85 -20.53
C PRO A 339 -25.73 21.21 -20.06
N THR A 340 -24.88 21.83 -20.87
CA THR A 340 -24.37 23.18 -20.63
C THR A 340 -25.57 24.11 -20.48
N GLU A 341 -25.89 24.50 -19.25
CA GLU A 341 -26.71 25.69 -19.03
C GLU A 341 -25.96 26.84 -19.71
N GLY A 342 -26.70 27.61 -20.52
CA GLY A 342 -26.15 28.72 -21.29
C GLY A 342 -25.37 29.68 -20.39
N PRO A 343 -24.44 30.46 -20.94
CA PRO A 343 -23.59 31.33 -20.14
C PRO A 343 -24.46 32.23 -19.25
N GLU A 344 -24.36 32.04 -17.93
CA GLU A 344 -24.80 33.04 -16.97
C GLU A 344 -24.10 34.37 -17.33
N PRO A 345 -24.83 35.50 -17.37
CA PRO A 345 -24.23 36.77 -17.68
C PRO A 345 -23.14 37.07 -16.65
N VAL A 346 -21.89 37.08 -17.10
CA VAL A 346 -20.73 37.51 -16.32
C VAL A 346 -20.97 38.96 -15.91
N THR A 347 -21.38 39.18 -14.67
CA THR A 347 -21.19 40.47 -14.01
C THR A 347 -19.69 40.68 -13.87
N LYS A 348 -19.16 41.69 -14.57
CA LYS A 348 -17.78 42.13 -14.45
C LYS A 348 -17.47 42.41 -12.97
N PRO A 349 -16.43 41.82 -12.38
CA PRO A 349 -15.92 42.28 -11.10
C PRO A 349 -15.24 43.63 -11.34
N ASP A 350 -15.53 44.59 -10.47
CA ASP A 350 -14.81 45.86 -10.39
C ASP A 350 -13.29 45.61 -10.29
N ASP A 351 -12.54 46.37 -11.07
CA ASP A 351 -11.09 46.47 -11.03
C ASP A 351 -10.63 46.86 -9.62
N GLN A 352 -10.26 45.91 -8.73
CA GLN A 352 -9.24 46.09 -7.68
C GLN A 352 -8.78 44.73 -7.11
N LEU A 353 -7.66 44.19 -7.60
CA LEU A 353 -6.45 43.77 -6.85
C LEU A 353 -5.59 42.84 -7.73
N ASN A 354 -4.49 43.39 -8.24
CA ASN A 354 -3.39 42.60 -8.81
C ASN A 354 -2.81 41.66 -7.74
N SER A 355 -2.84 40.35 -7.99
CA SER A 355 -2.01 39.37 -7.25
C SER A 355 -1.27 38.40 -8.18
N ALA A 356 -0.92 38.86 -9.38
CA ALA A 356 0.11 38.24 -10.20
C ALA A 356 1.50 38.61 -9.65
N ASP A 357 1.86 38.08 -8.48
CA ASP A 357 3.23 38.14 -7.93
C ASP A 357 3.42 37.18 -6.75
N ARG A 358 3.18 35.87 -6.95
CA ARG A 358 3.74 34.80 -6.10
C ARG A 358 4.02 33.52 -6.89
N VAL A 359 4.86 33.63 -7.92
CA VAL A 359 5.65 32.49 -8.39
C VAL A 359 7.09 32.80 -7.99
N GLY A 360 7.56 32.14 -6.93
CA GLY A 360 8.94 32.28 -6.46
C GLY A 360 9.90 31.86 -7.56
N LYS A 361 10.74 32.79 -8.01
CA LYS A 361 11.88 32.50 -8.88
C LYS A 361 12.87 31.66 -8.08
N CYS A 362 13.14 30.42 -8.52
CA CYS A 362 14.34 29.70 -8.13
C CYS A 362 15.53 30.41 -8.80
N GLN A 363 16.44 30.96 -8.01
CA GLN A 363 17.76 31.36 -8.50
C GLN A 363 18.68 30.14 -8.43
N CYS A 364 19.39 29.90 -9.55
CA CYS A 364 20.41 28.88 -9.72
C CYS A 364 21.64 29.15 -8.86
#